data_AF-A0A2H0NLB7-F1
#
_entry.id   AF-A0A2H0NLB7-F1
#
_cell.length_a   1.000
_cell.length_b   1.000
_cell.length_c   1.000
_cell.angle_alpha   90.00
_cell.angle_beta   90.00
_cell.angle_gamma   90.00
#
_symmetry.space_group_name_H-M   'P 1'
#
loop_
_entity.id
_entity.type
_entity.pdbx_description
1 polymer ?
#
loop_
_entity_poly.entity_id
_entity_poly.type
_entity_poly.pdbx_seq_one_letter_code
_entity_poly.pdbx_strand_id
1 'polypeptide(L)'
;NPNKVYALLRAFGNNHVRFHAADGSGYRFLADQTRQLDAINPQVASRIARCFDRWRKFDSGRQTHARAALEMLRKHTGLSRDVAEIVERSLAV
;
A
#
# COMPACT_ATOMS: atom_id res chain seq x y z
N ASN A 1 -14.90 8.01 -8.77
CA ASN A 1 -14.31 7.80 -10.12
C ASN A 1 -12.97 7.08 -10.00
N PRO A 2 -12.90 5.78 -10.31
CA PRO A 2 -11.67 4.97 -10.21
C PRO A 2 -10.49 5.48 -11.06
N ASN A 3 -10.76 6.04 -12.25
CA ASN A 3 -9.70 6.48 -13.16
C ASN A 3 -8.86 7.61 -12.54
N LYS A 4 -9.50 8.54 -11.81
CA LYS A 4 -8.78 9.60 -11.08
C LYS A 4 -7.88 9.04 -9.97
N VAL A 5 -8.34 8.00 -9.29
CA VAL A 5 -7.56 7.32 -8.24
C VAL A 5 -6.33 6.65 -8.85
N TYR A 6 -6.48 5.92 -9.96
CA TYR A 6 -5.34 5.29 -10.62
C TYR A 6 -4.36 6.31 -11.21
N ALA A 7 -4.87 7.36 -11.85
CA ALA A 7 -4.03 8.41 -12.44
C ALA A 7 -3.12 9.09 -11.41
N LEU A 8 -3.57 9.20 -10.15
CA LEU A 8 -2.79 9.83 -9.09
C LEU A 8 -2.06 8.81 -8.21
N LEU A 9 -2.78 7.96 -7.49
CA LEU A 9 -2.20 7.11 -6.46
C LEU A 9 -1.41 5.93 -7.03
N ARG A 10 -1.91 5.31 -8.10
CA ARG A 10 -1.17 4.21 -8.75
C ARG A 10 0.08 4.75 -9.45
N ALA A 11 -0.01 5.93 -10.06
CA ALA A 11 1.15 6.62 -10.62
C ALA A 11 2.18 6.98 -9.54
N PHE A 12 1.74 7.48 -8.37
CA PHE A 12 2.60 7.72 -7.22
C PHE A 12 3.29 6.45 -6.74
N GLY A 13 2.56 5.35 -6.58
CA GLY A 13 3.14 4.05 -6.17
C GLY A 13 4.17 3.51 -7.16
N ASN A 14 4.09 3.89 -8.45
CA ASN A 14 5.10 3.56 -9.46
C ASN A 14 6.30 4.53 -9.47
N ASN A 15 6.20 5.68 -8.81
CA ASN A 15 7.33 6.59 -8.61
C ASN A 15 8.22 6.06 -7.47
N HIS A 16 9.13 5.15 -7.79
CA HIS A 16 9.98 4.49 -6.79
C HIS A 16 10.76 5.46 -5.90
N VAL A 17 11.23 6.60 -6.43
CA VAL A 17 11.99 7.60 -5.66
C VAL A 17 11.16 8.20 -4.53
N ARG A 18 9.85 8.43 -4.76
CA ARG A 18 8.96 9.06 -3.79
C ARG A 18 8.16 8.06 -2.97
N PHE A 19 7.71 6.96 -3.58
CA PHE A 19 7.02 5.90 -2.85
C PHE A 19 7.94 5.20 -1.85
N HIS A 20 9.15 4.86 -2.29
CA HIS A 20 10.21 4.36 -1.42
C HIS A 20 11.09 5.52 -0.97
N ALA A 21 10.52 6.53 -0.32
CA ALA A 21 11.33 7.56 0.37
C ALA A 21 12.02 6.96 1.61
N ALA A 22 13.21 7.46 1.97
CA ALA A 22 14.05 6.85 3.01
C ALA A 22 13.45 6.97 4.41
N ASP A 23 12.60 7.98 4.60
CA ASP A 23 11.85 8.26 5.82
C ASP A 23 10.54 7.44 5.94
N GLY A 24 10.24 6.63 4.93
CA GLY A 24 9.01 5.84 4.85
C GLY A 24 7.72 6.63 4.63
N SER A 25 7.81 7.93 4.33
CA SER A 25 6.64 8.80 4.13
C SER A 25 5.71 8.30 3.01
N GLY A 26 6.28 7.83 1.90
CA GLY A 26 5.53 7.31 0.76
C GLY A 26 4.74 6.04 1.08
N TYR A 27 5.31 5.13 1.89
CA TYR A 27 4.60 3.93 2.34
C TYR A 27 3.42 4.26 3.24
N ARG A 28 3.64 5.13 4.24
CA ARG A 28 2.58 5.58 5.16
C ARG A 28 1.45 6.26 4.39
N PHE A 29 1.79 7.19 3.49
CA PHE A 29 0.82 7.89 2.66
C PHE A 29 -0.03 6.91 1.85
N LEU A 30 0.59 5.99 1.10
CA LEU A 30 -0.16 5.09 0.24
C LEU A 30 -1.02 4.10 1.05
N ALA A 31 -0.53 3.66 2.22
CA ALA A 31 -1.31 2.81 3.12
C ALA A 31 -2.54 3.54 3.69
N ASP A 32 -2.40 4.80 4.12
CA ASP A 32 -3.53 5.61 4.60
C ASP A 32 -4.57 5.86 3.50
N GLN A 33 -4.12 6.13 2.27
CA GLN A 33 -5.02 6.28 1.13
C GLN A 33 -5.72 4.97 0.78
N THR A 34 -4.99 3.85 0.81
CA THR A 34 -5.56 2.51 0.58
C THR A 34 -6.65 2.21 1.60
N ARG A 35 -6.41 2.51 2.88
CA ARG A 35 -7.39 2.34 3.96
C ARG A 35 -8.67 3.15 3.73
N GLN A 36 -8.53 4.42 3.34
CA GLN A 36 -9.67 5.29 3.05
C GLN A 36 -10.45 4.81 1.83
N LEU A 37 -9.73 4.37 0.78
CA LEU A 37 -10.35 3.83 -0.42
C LEU A 37 -11.04 2.50 -0.17
N ASP A 38 -10.54 1.67 0.74
CA ASP A 38 -11.11 0.37 1.03
C ASP A 38 -12.54 0.49 1.54
N ALA A 39 -12.81 1.48 2.40
CA ALA A 39 -14.16 1.77 2.88
C ALA A 39 -15.13 2.25 1.77
N ILE A 40 -14.60 2.77 0.66
CA ILE A 40 -15.41 3.33 -0.45
C ILE A 40 -15.55 2.33 -1.60
N ASN A 41 -14.44 1.66 -1.94
CA ASN A 41 -14.32 0.72 -3.05
C ASN A 41 -13.14 -0.25 -2.83
N PRO A 42 -13.40 -1.41 -2.22
CA PRO A 42 -12.42 -2.47 -1.98
C PRO A 42 -11.64 -2.91 -3.22
N GLN A 43 -12.29 -2.98 -4.38
CA GLN A 43 -11.65 -3.42 -5.63
C GLN A 43 -10.61 -2.42 -6.16
N VAL A 44 -10.86 -1.12 -5.94
CA VAL A 44 -9.89 -0.07 -6.28
C VAL A 44 -8.75 -0.09 -5.26
N ALA A 45 -9.07 -0.17 -3.97
CA ALA A 45 -8.08 -0.20 -2.90
C ALA A 45 -7.12 -1.38 -3.04
N SER A 46 -7.62 -2.58 -3.35
CA SER A 46 -6.79 -3.77 -3.54
C SER A 46 -5.79 -3.58 -4.69
N ARG A 47 -6.19 -2.96 -5.80
CA ARG A 47 -5.27 -2.62 -6.90
C ARG A 47 -4.20 -1.61 -6.51
N ILE A 48 -4.49 -0.67 -5.60
CA ILE A 48 -3.49 0.26 -5.05
C ILE A 48 -2.54 -0.47 -4.09
N ALA A 49 -3.05 -1.37 -3.25
CA ALA A 49 -2.25 -2.16 -2.31
C ALA A 49 -1.16 -2.99 -3.02
N ARG A 50 -1.36 -3.37 -4.29
CA ARG A 50 -0.34 -4.06 -5.11
C ARG A 50 0.95 -3.27 -5.34
N CYS A 51 0.96 -1.95 -5.13
CA CYS A 51 2.21 -1.19 -5.16
C CYS A 51 3.22 -1.69 -4.13
N PHE A 52 2.75 -2.34 -3.06
CA PHE A 52 3.63 -2.96 -2.08
C PHE A 52 4.28 -4.26 -2.57
N ASP A 53 3.81 -4.96 -3.61
CA ASP A 53 4.27 -6.32 -4.02
C ASP A 53 5.80 -6.51 -4.08
N ARG A 54 6.59 -5.44 -4.33
CA ARG A 54 8.06 -5.50 -4.50
C ARG A 54 8.86 -4.88 -3.36
N TRP A 55 8.23 -4.54 -2.23
CA TRP A 55 8.85 -3.81 -1.12
C TRP A 55 10.09 -4.49 -0.53
N ARG A 56 10.17 -5.83 -0.59
CA ARG A 56 11.29 -6.64 -0.08
C ARG A 56 12.57 -6.56 -0.91
N LYS A 57 12.54 -5.97 -2.12
CA LYS A 57 13.74 -5.80 -2.96
C LYS A 57 14.61 -4.61 -2.55
N PHE A 58 14.13 -3.79 -1.62
CA PHE A 58 14.81 -2.58 -1.17
C PHE A 58 15.70 -2.85 0.04
N ASP A 59 16.50 -1.86 0.46
CA ASP A 59 17.33 -1.95 1.66
C ASP A 59 16.50 -2.16 2.94
N SER A 60 17.18 -2.56 4.02
CA SER A 60 16.56 -2.92 5.30
C SER A 60 15.76 -1.78 5.95
N GLY A 61 16.17 -0.52 5.77
CA GLY A 61 15.44 0.64 6.30
C GLY A 61 14.08 0.79 5.61
N ARG A 62 14.09 0.73 4.27
CA ARG A 62 12.88 0.75 3.45
C ARG A 62 11.97 -0.44 3.72
N GLN A 63 12.56 -1.61 3.89
CA GLN A 63 11.84 -2.81 4.27
C GLN A 63 11.09 -2.64 5.60
N THR A 64 11.75 -2.07 6.60
CA THR A 64 11.15 -1.79 7.91
C THR A 64 9.94 -0.87 7.78
N HIS A 65 10.07 0.22 7.02
CA HIS A 65 8.98 1.17 6.82
C HIS A 65 7.80 0.57 6.02
N ALA A 66 8.08 -0.18 4.96
CA ALA A 66 7.06 -0.84 4.16
C ALA A 66 6.30 -1.89 4.98
N ARG A 67 7.02 -2.71 5.76
CA ARG A 67 6.42 -3.70 6.66
C ARG A 67 5.51 -3.03 7.69
N ALA A 68 5.96 -1.94 8.31
CA ALA A 68 5.15 -1.21 9.27
C ALA A 68 3.83 -0.68 8.65
N ALA A 69 3.89 -0.17 7.42
CA ALA A 69 2.70 0.29 6.70
C ALA A 69 1.73 -0.85 6.35
N LEU A 70 2.25 -2.01 5.93
CA LEU A 70 1.46 -3.22 5.68
C LEU A 70 0.84 -3.78 6.96
N GLU A 71 1.59 -3.80 8.06
CA GLU A 71 1.07 -4.25 9.36
C GLU A 71 0.00 -3.31 9.91
N MET A 72 0.12 -2.00 9.67
CA MET A 72 -0.92 -1.02 9.98
C MET A 72 -2.22 -1.30 9.21
N LEU A 73 -2.13 -1.57 7.90
CA LEU A 73 -3.29 -1.98 7.10
C LEU A 73 -3.90 -3.26 7.63
N ARG A 74 -3.09 -4.30 7.89
CA ARG A 74 -3.55 -5.59 8.41
C ARG A 74 -4.31 -5.46 9.73
N LYS A 75 -3.90 -4.53 10.60
CA LYS A 75 -4.54 -4.27 11.90
C LYS A 75 -5.79 -3.39 11.79
N HIS A 76 -6.13 -2.87 10.61
CA HIS A 76 -7.29 -2.02 10.45
C HIS A 76 -8.59 -2.83 10.58
N THR A 77 -9.42 -2.46 11.55
CA THR A 77 -10.77 -3.02 11.70
C THR A 77 -11.63 -2.65 10.49
N GLY A 78 -12.30 -3.64 9.91
CA GLY A 78 -13.15 -3.45 8.74
C GLY A 78 -12.41 -3.49 7.40
N LEU A 79 -11.13 -3.90 7.39
CA LEU A 79 -10.40 -4.13 6.16
C LEU A 79 -11.12 -5.19 5.31
N SER A 80 -11.35 -4.87 4.04
CA SER A 80 -11.99 -5.79 3.11
C SER A 80 -11.12 -7.02 2.86
N ARG A 81 -11.77 -8.13 2.49
CA ARG A 81 -11.09 -9.37 2.13
C ARG A 81 -10.10 -9.18 0.97
N ASP A 82 -10.46 -8.37 -0.01
CA ASP A 82 -9.64 -8.14 -1.21
C ASP A 82 -8.31 -7.45 -0.87
N VAL A 83 -8.34 -6.47 0.05
CA VAL A 83 -7.12 -5.81 0.51
C VAL A 83 -6.36 -6.69 1.50
N ALA A 84 -7.06 -7.37 2.41
CA ALA A 84 -6.46 -8.29 3.36
C ALA A 84 -5.60 -9.36 2.67
N GLU A 85 -6.11 -9.99 1.61
CA GLU A 85 -5.38 -11.02 0.86
C GLU A 85 -4.05 -10.49 0.30
N ILE A 86 -4.05 -9.27 -0.25
CA ILE A 86 -2.84 -8.65 -0.82
C ILE A 86 -1.85 -8.30 0.29
N VAL A 87 -2.33 -7.76 1.40
CA VAL A 87 -1.49 -7.38 2.55
C VAL A 87 -0.86 -8.62 3.18
N GLU A 88 -1.64 -9.67 3.42
CA GLU A 88 -1.16 -10.95 3.96
C GLU A 88 -0.15 -11.59 3.03
N ARG A 89 -0.45 -11.67 1.73
CA ARG A 89 0.48 -12.18 0.73
C ARG A 89 1.79 -11.37 0.70
N SER A 90 1.71 -10.05 0.78
CA SER A 90 2.89 -9.17 0.79
C SER A 90 3.75 -9.35 2.04
N LEU A 91 3.15 -9.73 3.17
CA LEU A 91 3.83 -9.98 4.43
C LEU A 91 4.36 -11.40 4.56
N ALA A 92 3.72 -12.40 3.94
CA ALA A 92 4.04 -13.82 4.06
C ALA A 92 5.24 -14.29 3.21
N VAL A 93 5.61 -13.53 2.17
CA VAL A 93 6.82 -13.77 1.34
C VAL A 93 8.07 -13.40 2.13
#